data_AF-A0A0S1VVW1-F1
#
_entry.id   AF-A0A0S1VVW1-F1
#
_cell.length_a   1.000
_cell.length_b   1.000
_cell.length_c   1.000
_cell.angle_alpha   90.00
_cell.angle_beta   90.00
_cell.angle_gamma   90.00
#
_symmetry.space_group_name_H-M   'P 1'
#
loop_
_entity.id
_entity.type
_entity.pdbx_description
1 polymer ?
#
loop_
_entity_poly.entity_id
_entity_poly.type
_entity_poly.pdbx_seq_one_letter_code
_entity_poly.pdbx_strand_id
1 'polypeptide(L)'
;VLLFGAASTSSSTKTALVSQGFYDAALDFSHLSNIAYCVNAPITPLKSDFSCGQSCVHFPDIELVHIFGGDFFSTSITGYLALDHVKKEKYVVFRGTFSIADAITDIQFQQSSFLVNVPALNTFTANDTAPEAQIDCKQCKIHDGFSKAFTETWHNIGDLLEQHLDSYPDYQLYVTGHSLGAAMALLGATSIKLRGYDPILINYGQPRVGNKAFADYISALWFGNGDGLEINQQRRLYRMTHWNDVFVGLPNWDGYTHSNGEVYIKGKYVNPPLKDVFSCAGGENSKCYRSEFNLLAQINLLQNHLCYIDYIGFCALNVGRRELNDLPQYNGPYKYEQTTEEQFIAEGLELSN
;
A
#
# COMPACT_ATOMS: atom_id res chain seq x y z
N VAL A 1 12.79 19.03 -7.07
CA VAL A 1 13.82 17.98 -6.91
C VAL A 1 14.59 17.84 -8.21
N LEU A 2 15.80 18.40 -8.27
CA LEU A 2 16.75 18.09 -9.34
C LEU A 2 17.06 16.59 -9.26
N LEU A 3 16.60 15.84 -10.26
CA LEU A 3 16.69 14.38 -10.38
C LEU A 3 18.12 13.95 -10.77
N PHE A 4 19.12 14.18 -9.92
CA PHE A 4 20.36 13.41 -10.05
C PHE A 4 20.08 11.95 -9.66
N GLY A 5 20.44 11.00 -10.53
CA GLY A 5 20.37 9.55 -10.25
C GLY A 5 19.07 8.82 -10.57
N ALA A 6 18.06 9.48 -11.16
CA ALA A 6 16.76 8.86 -11.40
C ALA A 6 16.84 7.59 -12.27
N ALA A 7 16.06 6.57 -11.91
CA ALA A 7 15.93 5.33 -12.66
C ALA A 7 15.63 5.61 -14.15
N SER A 8 16.27 4.83 -15.02
CA SER A 8 16.01 4.91 -16.46
C SER A 8 14.56 4.50 -16.74
N THR A 9 13.88 5.23 -17.62
CA THR A 9 12.54 4.84 -18.03
C THR A 9 12.55 3.51 -18.74
N SER A 10 11.47 2.76 -18.61
CA SER A 10 11.25 1.53 -19.38
C SER A 10 11.21 1.84 -20.89
N SER A 11 11.60 0.84 -21.70
CA SER A 11 11.59 0.97 -23.17
C SER A 11 10.17 1.03 -23.74
N SER A 12 9.22 0.33 -23.12
CA SER A 12 7.81 0.36 -23.48
C SER A 12 7.11 1.59 -22.88
N THR A 13 6.23 2.19 -23.68
CA THR A 13 5.36 3.31 -23.29
C THR A 13 3.88 2.91 -23.35
N LYS A 14 3.60 1.62 -23.56
CA LYS A 14 2.24 1.11 -23.70
C LYS A 14 1.48 1.22 -22.39
N THR A 15 0.19 1.52 -22.52
CA THR A 15 -0.79 1.53 -21.44
C THR A 15 -2.05 0.79 -21.88
N ALA A 16 -2.80 0.26 -20.92
CA ALA A 16 -4.06 -0.45 -21.17
C ALA A 16 -5.10 -0.03 -20.12
N LEU A 17 -6.34 0.21 -20.55
CA LEU A 17 -7.43 0.53 -19.63
C LEU A 17 -7.72 -0.65 -18.70
N VAL A 18 -8.13 -0.34 -17.47
CA VAL A 18 -8.61 -1.35 -16.52
C VAL A 18 -10.11 -1.59 -16.69
N SER A 19 -10.58 -2.75 -16.24
CA SER A 19 -12.02 -3.05 -16.19
C SER A 19 -12.67 -2.41 -14.96
N GLN A 20 -14.00 -2.23 -14.99
CA GLN A 20 -14.75 -1.78 -13.82
C GLN A 20 -14.55 -2.73 -12.63
N GLY A 21 -14.58 -4.05 -12.86
CA GLY A 21 -14.37 -5.02 -11.78
C GLY A 21 -12.98 -4.92 -11.12
N PHE A 22 -11.93 -4.60 -11.89
CA PHE A 22 -10.62 -4.33 -11.28
C PHE A 22 -10.63 -3.01 -10.49
N TYR A 23 -11.27 -1.97 -11.03
CA TYR A 23 -11.39 -0.68 -10.33
C TYR A 23 -12.09 -0.85 -8.98
N ASP A 24 -13.21 -1.59 -8.94
CA ASP A 24 -13.96 -1.86 -7.73
C ASP A 24 -13.13 -2.67 -6.71
N ALA A 25 -12.40 -3.70 -7.17
CA ALA A 25 -11.47 -4.42 -6.32
C ALA A 25 -10.37 -3.49 -5.77
N ALA A 26 -9.77 -2.65 -6.62
CA ALA A 26 -8.76 -1.69 -6.20
C ALA A 26 -9.32 -0.62 -5.23
N LEU A 27 -10.63 -0.34 -5.22
CA LEU A 27 -11.26 0.47 -4.20
C LEU A 27 -11.34 -0.28 -2.86
N ASP A 28 -11.81 -1.53 -2.86
CA ASP A 28 -11.88 -2.37 -1.65
C ASP A 28 -10.50 -2.49 -0.98
N PHE A 29 -9.44 -2.75 -1.76
CA PHE A 29 -8.08 -2.86 -1.22
C PHE A 29 -7.49 -1.53 -0.76
N SER A 30 -8.00 -0.40 -1.24
CA SER A 30 -7.68 0.94 -0.72
C SER A 30 -8.30 1.11 0.67
N HIS A 31 -9.56 0.70 0.85
CA HIS A 31 -10.22 0.69 2.16
C HIS A 31 -9.55 -0.25 3.15
N LEU A 32 -9.21 -1.49 2.76
CA LEU A 32 -8.46 -2.42 3.60
C LEU A 32 -7.11 -1.84 4.04
N SER A 33 -6.40 -1.17 3.13
CA SER A 33 -5.15 -0.45 3.45
C SER A 33 -5.40 0.70 4.43
N ASN A 34 -6.51 1.42 4.32
CA ASN A 34 -6.89 2.48 5.26
C ASN A 34 -7.21 1.92 6.66
N ILE A 35 -7.86 0.74 6.74
CA ILE A 35 -8.15 0.06 8.01
C ILE A 35 -6.85 -0.26 8.77
N ALA A 36 -5.74 -0.52 8.07
CA ALA A 36 -4.45 -0.75 8.71
C ALA A 36 -4.02 0.43 9.58
N TYR A 37 -4.42 1.66 9.23
CA TYR A 37 -4.17 2.87 10.01
C TYR A 37 -5.07 3.01 11.24
N CYS A 38 -6.15 2.22 11.34
CA CYS A 38 -6.95 2.10 12.56
C CYS A 38 -6.27 1.23 13.62
N VAL A 39 -5.30 0.39 13.23
CA VAL A 39 -4.63 -0.50 14.18
C VAL A 39 -3.93 0.33 15.26
N ASN A 40 -4.33 0.09 16.50
CA ASN A 40 -3.88 0.83 17.70
C ASN A 40 -4.09 2.35 17.62
N ALA A 41 -5.02 2.84 16.78
CA ALA A 41 -5.30 4.27 16.68
C ALA A 41 -5.89 4.83 17.99
N PRO A 42 -5.50 6.04 18.42
CA PRO A 42 -5.88 6.56 19.73
C PRO A 42 -7.37 6.94 19.86
N ILE A 43 -8.04 7.26 18.75
CA ILE A 43 -9.43 7.74 18.75
C ILE A 43 -10.39 6.63 18.26
N THR A 44 -10.07 6.00 17.14
CA THR A 44 -10.92 4.99 16.47
C THR A 44 -10.13 3.71 16.20
N PRO A 45 -9.70 2.98 17.24
CA PRO A 45 -8.93 1.76 17.06
C PRO A 45 -9.74 0.69 16.33
N LEU A 46 -9.06 -0.13 15.53
CA LEU A 46 -9.63 -1.38 15.02
C LEU A 46 -9.94 -2.32 16.18
N LYS A 47 -11.20 -2.72 16.29
CA LYS A 47 -11.69 -3.61 17.35
C LYS A 47 -11.74 -5.06 16.88
N SER A 48 -11.88 -5.97 17.85
CA SER A 48 -11.96 -7.41 17.62
C SER A 48 -13.14 -7.87 16.77
N ASP A 49 -14.23 -7.10 16.74
CA ASP A 49 -15.42 -7.34 15.91
C ASP A 49 -15.27 -6.74 14.49
N PHE A 50 -14.03 -6.44 14.07
CA PHE A 50 -13.69 -5.75 12.84
C PHE A 50 -14.42 -4.41 12.65
N SER A 51 -14.81 -3.75 13.75
CA SER A 51 -15.34 -2.39 13.70
C SER A 51 -14.23 -1.35 13.86
N CYS A 52 -14.34 -0.27 13.10
CA CYS A 52 -13.48 0.90 13.17
C CYS A 52 -14.23 2.11 12.57
N GLY A 53 -13.53 3.16 12.15
CA GLY A 53 -14.14 4.26 11.39
C GLY A 53 -14.79 3.82 10.07
N GLN A 54 -15.07 4.78 9.18
CA GLN A 54 -15.89 4.56 7.98
C GLN A 54 -15.45 3.38 7.08
N SER A 55 -14.16 3.07 7.00
CA SER A 55 -13.68 2.01 6.12
C SER A 55 -14.12 0.60 6.51
N CYS A 56 -14.31 0.31 7.81
CA CYS A 56 -14.78 -1.02 8.24
C CYS A 56 -16.23 -1.30 7.83
N VAL A 57 -17.04 -0.25 7.57
CA VAL A 57 -18.45 -0.39 7.13
C VAL A 57 -18.56 -1.14 5.80
N HIS A 58 -17.51 -1.09 4.97
CA HIS A 58 -17.47 -1.81 3.69
C HIS A 58 -17.23 -3.32 3.83
N PHE A 59 -16.91 -3.81 5.05
CA PHE A 59 -16.51 -5.19 5.31
C PHE A 59 -17.21 -5.77 6.56
N PRO A 60 -18.55 -5.91 6.54
CA PRO A 60 -19.32 -6.33 7.71
C PRO A 60 -19.08 -7.79 8.13
N ASP A 61 -18.60 -8.64 7.20
CA ASP A 61 -18.46 -10.08 7.39
C ASP A 61 -17.00 -10.53 7.63
N ILE A 62 -16.07 -9.58 7.79
CA ILE A 62 -14.67 -9.90 8.04
C ILE A 62 -14.45 -10.27 9.52
N GLU A 63 -13.76 -11.38 9.74
CA GLU A 63 -13.18 -11.76 11.02
C GLU A 63 -11.77 -11.19 11.16
N LEU A 64 -11.51 -10.47 12.26
CA LEU A 64 -10.16 -10.09 12.67
C LEU A 64 -9.45 -11.28 13.33
N VAL A 65 -8.47 -11.86 12.65
CA VAL A 65 -7.70 -13.00 13.20
C VAL A 65 -6.64 -12.51 14.17
N HIS A 66 -5.84 -11.51 13.76
CA HIS A 66 -4.73 -11.03 14.56
C HIS A 66 -4.34 -9.60 14.18
N ILE A 67 -3.94 -8.80 15.16
CA ILE A 67 -3.24 -7.53 14.96
C ILE A 67 -1.78 -7.74 15.32
N PHE A 68 -0.87 -7.27 14.49
CA PHE A 68 0.56 -7.32 14.75
C PHE A 68 1.23 -5.95 14.64
N GLY A 69 2.42 -5.84 15.22
CA GLY A 69 3.17 -4.60 15.35
C GLY A 69 3.12 -4.02 16.76
N GLY A 70 3.75 -2.87 16.94
CA GLY A 70 3.81 -2.19 18.24
C GLY A 70 2.68 -1.19 18.46
N ASP A 71 2.83 -0.40 19.52
CA ASP A 71 1.98 0.78 19.76
C ASP A 71 1.96 1.71 18.55
N PHE A 72 0.95 2.56 18.45
CA PHE A 72 0.72 3.47 17.32
C PHE A 72 1.97 4.26 16.85
N PHE A 73 2.83 4.64 17.79
CA PHE A 73 4.06 5.40 17.59
C PHE A 73 5.32 4.55 17.36
N SER A 74 5.21 3.21 17.36
CA SER A 74 6.34 2.31 17.14
C SER A 74 6.82 2.35 15.68
N THR A 75 8.14 2.18 15.50
CA THR A 75 8.78 1.97 14.20
C THR A 75 8.57 0.55 13.65
N SER A 76 8.04 -0.37 14.46
CA SER A 76 7.71 -1.73 14.03
C SER A 76 6.57 -1.70 13.01
N ILE A 77 6.71 -2.49 11.95
CA ILE A 77 5.64 -2.66 10.96
C ILE A 77 4.38 -3.16 11.68
N THR A 78 3.30 -2.45 11.45
CA THR A 78 1.99 -2.71 12.04
C THR A 78 1.05 -3.22 10.96
N GLY A 79 0.12 -4.09 11.33
CA GLY A 79 -0.82 -4.65 10.37
C GLY A 79 -1.84 -5.55 11.03
N TYR A 80 -2.60 -6.24 10.19
CA TYR A 80 -3.57 -7.22 10.65
C TYR A 80 -3.70 -8.39 9.69
N LEU A 81 -4.19 -9.50 10.24
CA LEU A 81 -4.59 -10.72 9.55
C LEU A 81 -6.12 -10.82 9.66
N ALA A 82 -6.78 -11.12 8.56
CA ALA A 82 -8.24 -11.15 8.51
C ALA A 82 -8.77 -12.21 7.55
N LEU A 83 -10.02 -12.62 7.76
CA LEU A 83 -10.73 -13.61 6.93
C LEU A 83 -12.10 -13.06 6.53
N ASP A 84 -12.50 -13.26 5.28
CA ASP A 84 -13.88 -13.08 4.83
C ASP A 84 -14.44 -14.47 4.47
N HIS A 85 -15.33 -14.98 5.31
CA HIS A 85 -15.93 -16.30 5.10
C HIS A 85 -16.99 -16.33 4.02
N VAL A 86 -17.57 -15.17 3.68
CA VAL A 86 -18.60 -15.04 2.65
C VAL A 86 -17.96 -15.04 1.27
N LYS A 87 -16.91 -14.23 1.08
CA LYS A 87 -16.14 -14.16 -0.16
C LYS A 87 -15.12 -15.29 -0.30
N LYS A 88 -14.83 -16.02 0.78
CA LYS A 88 -13.74 -17.01 0.89
C LYS A 88 -12.39 -16.38 0.59
N GLU A 89 -12.08 -15.31 1.31
CA GLU A 89 -10.86 -14.53 1.13
C GLU A 89 -10.07 -14.44 2.44
N LYS A 90 -8.76 -14.29 2.30
CA LYS A 90 -7.83 -14.14 3.40
C LYS A 90 -6.93 -12.95 3.15
N TYR A 91 -6.70 -12.13 4.17
CA TYR A 91 -5.98 -10.87 4.01
C TYR A 91 -4.79 -10.77 4.95
N VAL A 92 -3.65 -10.38 4.38
CA VAL A 92 -2.48 -9.90 5.12
C VAL A 92 -2.30 -8.43 4.77
N VAL A 93 -2.48 -7.55 5.76
CA VAL A 93 -2.52 -6.12 5.52
C VAL A 93 -1.45 -5.40 6.33
N PHE A 94 -0.63 -4.60 5.63
CA PHE A 94 0.46 -3.84 6.24
C PHE A 94 0.17 -2.33 6.26
N ARG A 95 0.29 -1.71 7.44
CA ARG A 95 0.20 -0.27 7.65
C ARG A 95 1.48 0.42 7.20
N GLY A 96 1.36 1.62 6.62
CA GLY A 96 2.50 2.52 6.46
C GLY A 96 2.88 3.25 7.76
N THR A 97 3.85 4.16 7.66
CA THR A 97 4.24 5.02 8.79
C THR A 97 3.07 5.91 9.19
N PHE A 98 2.79 6.07 10.48
CA PHE A 98 1.71 6.94 10.96
C PHE A 98 2.01 8.42 10.70
N SER A 99 3.24 8.85 10.93
CA SER A 99 3.70 10.21 10.72
C SER A 99 4.05 10.48 9.25
N ILE A 100 3.13 10.24 8.32
CA ILE A 100 3.37 10.51 6.89
C ILE A 100 3.73 11.99 6.68
N ALA A 101 3.11 12.89 7.43
CA ALA A 101 3.46 14.31 7.47
C ALA A 101 4.91 14.55 7.93
N ASP A 102 5.36 13.86 8.99
CA ASP A 102 6.75 14.01 9.45
C ASP A 102 7.72 13.28 8.52
N ALA A 103 7.35 12.15 7.90
CA ALA A 103 8.14 11.48 6.87
C ALA A 103 8.25 12.29 5.57
N ILE A 104 7.33 13.25 5.35
CA ILE A 104 7.40 14.24 4.28
C ILE A 104 8.41 15.34 4.62
N THR A 105 8.43 15.83 5.86
CA THR A 105 9.36 16.88 6.29
C THR A 105 10.77 16.33 6.51
N ASP A 106 10.84 15.15 7.11
CA ASP A 106 12.01 14.33 7.31
C ASP A 106 12.04 13.29 6.20
N ILE A 107 12.54 13.67 5.03
CA ILE A 107 12.93 12.73 3.96
C ILE A 107 14.12 11.88 4.46
N GLN A 108 13.97 11.19 5.60
CA GLN A 108 14.87 10.21 6.20
C GLN A 108 15.01 8.98 5.30
N PHE A 109 14.06 8.78 4.37
CA PHE A 109 14.22 7.88 3.22
C PHE A 109 15.46 8.22 2.37
N GLN A 110 15.94 9.47 2.38
CA GLN A 110 17.18 9.89 1.71
C GLN A 110 18.45 9.75 2.57
N GLN A 111 18.32 9.54 3.88
CA GLN A 111 19.47 9.58 4.79
C GLN A 111 20.14 8.20 5.00
N SER A 112 19.48 7.09 4.66
CA SER A 112 20.04 5.73 4.81
C SER A 112 20.48 5.13 3.47
N SER A 113 21.69 5.52 3.05
CA SER A 113 22.33 5.16 1.77
C SER A 113 22.92 3.74 1.73
N PHE A 114 22.19 2.68 2.10
CA PHE A 114 22.75 1.32 1.99
C PHE A 114 21.75 0.32 1.40
N LEU A 115 22.01 -0.04 0.14
CA LEU A 115 21.52 -1.28 -0.45
C LEU A 115 22.20 -2.46 0.27
N VAL A 116 21.41 -3.27 0.96
CA VAL A 116 21.85 -4.48 1.65
C VAL A 116 21.38 -5.72 0.92
N ASN A 117 21.96 -6.88 1.24
CA ASN A 117 21.48 -8.14 0.71
C ASN A 117 20.02 -8.36 1.14
N VAL A 118 19.26 -9.03 0.27
CA VAL A 118 17.87 -9.40 0.57
C VAL A 118 17.85 -10.32 1.80
N PRO A 119 16.94 -10.11 2.77
CA PRO A 119 16.78 -11.02 3.89
C PRO A 119 16.24 -12.37 3.40
N ALA A 120 16.16 -13.34 4.31
CA ALA A 120 15.63 -14.66 4.02
C ALA A 120 14.13 -14.59 3.65
N LEU A 121 13.82 -14.54 2.35
CA LEU A 121 12.44 -14.49 1.87
C LEU A 121 11.83 -15.89 1.71
N ASN A 122 12.62 -16.96 1.62
CA ASN A 122 12.11 -18.31 1.38
C ASN A 122 11.81 -19.10 2.66
N THR A 123 11.56 -18.40 3.76
CA THR A 123 11.25 -18.96 5.08
C THR A 123 10.36 -17.99 5.86
N PHE A 124 9.67 -18.50 6.88
CA PHE A 124 9.00 -17.67 7.89
C PHE A 124 9.89 -17.39 9.11
N THR A 125 11.04 -18.07 9.20
CA THR A 125 12.02 -17.83 10.27
C THR A 125 12.89 -16.61 9.94
N ALA A 126 12.79 -15.57 10.75
CA ALA A 126 13.66 -14.40 10.60
C ALA A 126 15.14 -14.76 10.77
N ASN A 127 16.00 -14.09 10.01
CA ASN A 127 17.46 -14.25 10.01
C ASN A 127 17.97 -15.66 9.66
N ASP A 128 17.18 -16.49 8.99
CA ASP A 128 17.68 -17.76 8.49
C ASP A 128 18.81 -17.55 7.47
N THR A 129 19.97 -18.14 7.78
CA THR A 129 21.17 -18.02 6.95
C THR A 129 21.39 -19.22 6.05
N ALA A 130 20.49 -20.22 6.10
CA ALA A 130 20.56 -21.39 5.25
C ALA A 130 20.46 -20.99 3.77
N PRO A 131 21.25 -21.59 2.87
CA PRO A 131 21.21 -21.27 1.44
C PRO A 131 19.81 -21.36 0.82
N GLU A 132 19.00 -22.32 1.27
CA GLU A 132 17.62 -22.56 0.84
C GLU A 132 16.64 -21.47 1.28
N ALA A 133 16.95 -20.71 2.33
CA ALA A 133 16.14 -19.60 2.82
C ALA A 133 16.34 -18.31 2.00
N GLN A 134 17.42 -18.26 1.20
CA GLN A 134 17.78 -17.12 0.36
C GLN A 134 17.14 -17.22 -1.03
N ILE A 135 16.87 -16.07 -1.64
CA ILE A 135 16.41 -16.04 -3.04
C ILE A 135 17.55 -16.35 -4.01
N ASP A 136 17.22 -16.95 -5.16
CA ASP A 136 18.19 -17.16 -6.24
C ASP A 136 18.46 -15.86 -7.02
N CYS A 137 19.11 -14.90 -6.35
CA CYS A 137 19.52 -13.64 -6.95
C CYS A 137 20.70 -12.99 -6.19
N LYS A 138 21.92 -13.32 -6.62
CA LYS A 138 23.16 -12.86 -5.94
C LYS A 138 23.39 -11.35 -5.99
N GLN A 139 22.85 -10.66 -6.99
CA GLN A 139 23.01 -9.21 -7.16
C GLN A 139 21.82 -8.43 -6.60
N CYS A 140 20.78 -9.11 -6.11
CA CYS A 140 19.63 -8.46 -5.53
C CYS A 140 20.01 -7.76 -4.25
N LYS A 141 19.67 -6.47 -4.19
CA LYS A 141 19.81 -5.68 -2.98
C LYS A 141 18.57 -4.84 -2.76
N ILE A 142 18.20 -4.66 -1.50
CA ILE A 142 17.05 -3.85 -1.10
C ILE A 142 17.47 -2.78 -0.09
N HIS A 143 16.59 -1.82 0.15
CA HIS A 143 16.79 -0.78 1.15
C HIS A 143 16.97 -1.37 2.55
N ASP A 144 18.03 -0.97 3.26
CA ASP A 144 18.35 -1.42 4.62
C ASP A 144 17.16 -1.29 5.58
N GLY A 145 16.45 -0.16 5.56
CA GLY A 145 15.26 0.04 6.38
C GLY A 145 14.14 -0.97 6.07
N PHE A 146 13.94 -1.32 4.79
CA PHE A 146 12.93 -2.32 4.43
C PHE A 146 13.38 -3.74 4.82
N SER A 147 14.68 -4.04 4.69
CA SER A 147 15.25 -5.32 5.13
C SER A 147 15.08 -5.54 6.63
N LYS A 148 15.43 -4.52 7.44
CA LYS A 148 15.28 -4.55 8.90
C LYS A 148 13.81 -4.68 9.31
N ALA A 149 12.95 -3.86 8.73
CA ALA A 149 11.51 -3.88 9.00
C ALA A 149 10.88 -5.24 8.67
N PHE A 150 11.22 -5.82 7.50
CA PHE A 150 10.75 -7.14 7.11
C PHE A 150 11.22 -8.22 8.10
N THR A 151 12.51 -8.22 8.44
CA THR A 151 13.12 -9.21 9.33
C THR A 151 12.51 -9.16 10.73
N GLU A 152 12.32 -7.95 11.29
CA GLU A 152 11.66 -7.77 12.58
C GLU A 152 10.20 -8.26 12.53
N THR A 153 9.48 -7.96 11.46
CA THR A 153 8.09 -8.43 11.27
C THR A 153 8.04 -9.95 11.25
N TRP A 154 8.84 -10.61 10.41
CA TRP A 154 8.89 -12.07 10.32
C TRP A 154 9.32 -12.72 11.64
N HIS A 155 10.20 -12.07 12.42
CA HIS A 155 10.59 -12.57 13.73
C HIS A 155 9.40 -12.61 14.69
N ASN A 156 8.56 -11.58 14.64
CA ASN A 156 7.43 -11.42 15.56
C ASN A 156 6.21 -12.23 15.15
N ILE A 157 5.96 -12.38 13.83
CA ILE A 157 4.71 -12.98 13.33
C ILE A 157 4.88 -14.20 12.46
N GLY A 158 6.09 -14.69 12.19
CA GLY A 158 6.33 -15.79 11.24
C GLY A 158 5.45 -17.01 11.49
N ASP A 159 5.42 -17.52 12.73
CA ASP A 159 4.63 -18.71 13.10
C ASP A 159 3.12 -18.44 13.00
N LEU A 160 2.66 -17.26 13.42
CA LEU A 160 1.24 -16.87 13.33
C LEU A 160 0.79 -16.66 11.89
N LEU A 161 1.68 -16.09 11.05
CA LEU A 161 1.46 -15.92 9.63
C LEU A 161 1.37 -17.29 8.96
N GLU A 162 2.27 -18.23 9.25
CA GLU A 162 2.21 -19.59 8.70
C GLU A 162 0.89 -20.28 9.08
N GLN A 163 0.46 -20.22 10.35
CA GLN A 163 -0.84 -20.76 10.78
C GLN A 163 -2.02 -20.11 10.05
N HIS A 164 -1.99 -18.79 9.87
CA HIS A 164 -3.01 -18.08 9.13
C HIS A 164 -3.02 -18.50 7.66
N LEU A 165 -1.86 -18.68 7.02
CA LEU A 165 -1.74 -19.14 5.65
C LEU A 165 -2.22 -20.58 5.46
N ASP A 166 -1.96 -21.48 6.41
CA ASP A 166 -2.41 -22.87 6.39
C ASP A 166 -3.91 -23.04 6.70
N SER A 167 -4.51 -22.10 7.43
CA SER A 167 -5.96 -22.08 7.67
C SER A 167 -6.72 -21.89 6.36
N TYR A 168 -7.91 -22.47 6.19
CA TYR A 168 -8.76 -22.24 5.00
C TYR A 168 -8.00 -22.25 3.64
N PRO A 169 -7.37 -23.38 3.25
CA PRO A 169 -6.53 -23.44 2.05
C PRO A 169 -7.29 -23.24 0.73
N ASP A 170 -8.63 -23.29 0.75
CA ASP A 170 -9.49 -22.98 -0.39
C ASP A 170 -9.78 -21.47 -0.55
N TYR A 171 -9.33 -20.63 0.38
CA TYR A 171 -9.58 -19.18 0.33
C TYR A 171 -8.55 -18.47 -0.54
N GLN A 172 -9.00 -17.47 -1.30
CA GLN A 172 -8.11 -16.62 -2.08
C GLN A 172 -7.30 -15.72 -1.13
N LEU A 173 -5.98 -15.85 -1.20
CA LEU A 173 -5.06 -15.04 -0.40
C LEU A 173 -4.77 -13.70 -1.07
N TYR A 174 -4.95 -12.62 -0.33
CA TYR A 174 -4.60 -11.27 -0.72
C TYR A 174 -3.61 -10.65 0.25
N VAL A 175 -2.72 -9.85 -0.30
CA VAL A 175 -1.77 -9.04 0.46
C VAL A 175 -1.90 -7.60 -0.01
N THR A 176 -2.01 -6.66 0.92
CA THR A 176 -2.11 -5.23 0.60
C THR A 176 -1.38 -4.36 1.61
N GLY A 177 -1.18 -3.12 1.23
CA GLY A 177 -0.56 -2.11 2.07
C GLY A 177 -0.37 -0.79 1.32
N HIS A 178 -0.11 0.26 2.09
CA HIS A 178 0.08 1.61 1.58
C HIS A 178 1.41 2.21 2.08
N SER A 179 2.06 3.03 1.25
CA SER A 179 3.30 3.73 1.60
C SER A 179 4.41 2.75 2.00
N LEU A 180 5.03 2.91 3.18
CA LEU A 180 5.95 1.91 3.76
C LEU A 180 5.33 0.50 3.83
N GLY A 181 4.04 0.42 4.16
CA GLY A 181 3.29 -0.83 4.19
C GLY A 181 3.18 -1.49 2.82
N ALA A 182 3.16 -0.72 1.73
CA ALA A 182 3.19 -1.28 0.38
C ALA A 182 4.54 -1.94 0.05
N ALA A 183 5.66 -1.39 0.53
CA ALA A 183 6.97 -2.02 0.40
C ALA A 183 7.03 -3.35 1.19
N MET A 184 6.45 -3.37 2.40
CA MET A 184 6.33 -4.59 3.20
C MET A 184 5.39 -5.61 2.55
N ALA A 185 4.29 -5.17 1.97
CA ALA A 185 3.36 -6.02 1.21
C ALA A 185 4.07 -6.69 0.02
N LEU A 186 4.96 -5.97 -0.69
CA LEU A 186 5.76 -6.57 -1.78
C LEU A 186 6.70 -7.67 -1.26
N LEU A 187 7.48 -7.38 -0.21
CA LEU A 187 8.41 -8.35 0.37
C LEU A 187 7.67 -9.55 0.96
N GLY A 188 6.58 -9.29 1.69
CA GLY A 188 5.77 -10.30 2.33
C GLY A 188 5.04 -11.20 1.35
N ALA A 189 4.34 -10.64 0.35
CA ALA A 189 3.72 -11.43 -0.70
C ALA A 189 4.74 -12.24 -1.49
N THR A 190 5.95 -11.70 -1.70
CA THR A 190 7.04 -12.43 -2.35
C THR A 190 7.51 -13.60 -1.49
N SER A 191 7.69 -13.41 -0.19
CA SER A 191 8.06 -14.48 0.74
C SER A 191 7.01 -15.59 0.77
N ILE A 192 5.74 -15.21 0.89
CA ILE A 192 4.58 -16.10 0.83
C ILE A 192 4.56 -16.89 -0.49
N LYS A 193 4.77 -16.22 -1.63
CA LYS A 193 4.79 -16.86 -2.95
C LYS A 193 5.93 -17.88 -3.09
N LEU A 194 7.13 -17.56 -2.59
CA LEU A 194 8.28 -18.47 -2.64
C LEU A 194 8.07 -19.73 -1.79
N ARG A 195 7.25 -19.61 -0.73
CA ARG A 195 6.82 -20.74 0.11
C ARG A 195 5.74 -21.63 -0.50
N GLY A 196 5.28 -21.33 -1.73
CA GLY A 196 4.36 -22.18 -2.49
C GLY A 196 2.89 -21.75 -2.43
N TYR A 197 2.56 -20.66 -1.75
CA TYR A 197 1.21 -20.08 -1.76
C TYR A 197 0.98 -19.22 -3.02
N ASP A 198 -0.28 -18.91 -3.35
CA ASP A 198 -0.66 -18.05 -4.49
C ASP A 198 -1.31 -16.72 -4.05
N PRO A 199 -0.53 -15.77 -3.48
CA PRO A 199 -1.04 -14.48 -3.07
C PRO A 199 -1.35 -13.56 -4.26
N ILE A 200 -2.44 -12.80 -4.16
CA ILE A 200 -2.70 -11.62 -4.98
C ILE A 200 -2.25 -10.37 -4.20
N LEU A 201 -1.25 -9.67 -4.72
CA LEU A 201 -0.75 -8.41 -4.18
C LEU A 201 -1.38 -7.21 -4.90
N ILE A 202 -2.09 -6.37 -4.15
CA ILE A 202 -2.54 -5.05 -4.59
C ILE A 202 -2.02 -4.05 -3.57
N ASN A 203 -1.13 -3.14 -3.94
CA ASN A 203 -0.56 -2.18 -3.00
C ASN A 203 -0.54 -0.75 -3.55
N TYR A 204 -0.39 0.24 -2.67
CA TYR A 204 -0.64 1.66 -2.98
C TYR A 204 0.54 2.53 -2.57
N GLY A 205 1.00 3.42 -3.47
CA GLY A 205 2.06 4.37 -3.13
C GLY A 205 3.37 3.70 -2.73
N GLN A 206 3.67 2.55 -3.33
CA GLN A 206 4.87 1.79 -3.03
C GLN A 206 6.12 2.59 -3.45
N PRO A 207 7.08 2.84 -2.54
CA PRO A 207 8.40 3.32 -2.91
C PRO A 207 9.19 2.24 -3.65
N ARG A 208 10.31 2.61 -4.27
CA ARG A 208 11.25 1.64 -4.85
C ARG A 208 11.89 0.83 -3.74
N VAL A 209 11.77 -0.49 -3.81
CA VAL A 209 12.20 -1.38 -2.72
C VAL A 209 13.68 -1.76 -2.82
N GLY A 210 14.21 -1.87 -4.04
CA GLY A 210 15.57 -2.33 -4.26
C GLY A 210 16.17 -1.92 -5.59
N ASN A 211 17.35 -2.45 -5.86
CA ASN A 211 18.11 -2.20 -7.08
C ASN A 211 17.49 -2.88 -8.30
N LYS A 212 18.06 -2.61 -9.48
CA LYS A 212 17.63 -3.23 -10.74
C LYS A 212 17.59 -4.77 -10.70
N ALA A 213 18.60 -5.42 -10.12
CA ALA A 213 18.60 -6.89 -10.03
C ALA A 213 17.39 -7.40 -9.23
N PHE A 214 17.04 -6.74 -8.13
CA PHE A 214 15.85 -7.06 -7.34
C PHE A 214 14.55 -6.80 -8.11
N ALA A 215 14.44 -5.65 -8.78
CA ALA A 215 13.26 -5.33 -9.59
C ALA A 215 13.06 -6.33 -10.75
N ASP A 216 14.14 -6.75 -11.41
CA ASP A 216 14.11 -7.76 -12.47
C ASP A 216 13.71 -9.13 -11.92
N TYR A 217 14.25 -9.52 -10.76
CA TYR A 217 13.86 -10.75 -10.06
C TYR A 217 12.36 -10.78 -9.73
N ILE A 218 11.83 -9.71 -9.14
CA ILE A 218 10.39 -9.58 -8.86
C ILE A 218 9.59 -9.64 -10.17
N SER A 219 10.04 -8.93 -11.21
CA SER A 219 9.33 -8.94 -12.50
C SER A 219 9.26 -10.36 -13.09
N ALA A 220 10.36 -11.10 -13.05
CA ALA A 220 10.41 -12.49 -13.52
C ALA A 220 9.54 -13.42 -12.66
N LEU A 221 9.59 -13.29 -11.33
CA LEU A 221 8.82 -14.13 -10.42
C LEU A 221 7.30 -13.95 -10.58
N TRP A 222 6.85 -12.72 -10.80
CA TRP A 222 5.43 -12.37 -10.81
C TRP A 222 4.80 -12.31 -12.20
N PHE A 223 5.59 -12.07 -13.24
CA PHE A 223 5.11 -11.88 -14.62
C PHE A 223 5.79 -12.81 -15.64
N GLY A 224 6.80 -13.58 -15.25
CA GLY A 224 7.60 -14.36 -16.19
C GLY A 224 8.24 -13.45 -17.24
N ASN A 225 7.92 -13.68 -18.52
CA ASN A 225 8.37 -12.85 -19.64
C ASN A 225 7.42 -11.66 -19.94
N GLY A 226 6.34 -11.49 -19.17
CA GLY A 226 5.37 -10.41 -19.34
C GLY A 226 5.90 -9.07 -18.86
N ASP A 227 5.45 -7.99 -19.50
CA ASP A 227 5.79 -6.61 -19.16
C ASP A 227 4.86 -5.98 -18.11
N GLY A 228 3.87 -6.74 -17.62
CA GLY A 228 2.88 -6.26 -16.66
C GLY A 228 1.80 -5.34 -17.25
N LEU A 229 1.68 -5.26 -18.58
CA LEU A 229 0.65 -4.46 -19.23
C LEU A 229 -0.75 -5.05 -19.09
N GLU A 230 -0.90 -6.35 -19.35
CA GLU A 230 -2.20 -7.02 -19.36
C GLU A 230 -2.73 -7.25 -17.94
N ILE A 231 -4.00 -6.96 -17.71
CA ILE A 231 -4.74 -7.39 -16.51
C ILE A 231 -5.64 -8.54 -16.93
N ASN A 232 -5.27 -9.74 -16.49
CA ASN A 232 -6.00 -10.97 -16.75
C ASN A 232 -6.14 -11.77 -15.43
N GLN A 233 -6.83 -12.90 -15.50
CA GLN A 233 -7.11 -13.74 -14.33
C GLN A 233 -5.85 -14.39 -13.73
N GLN A 234 -4.72 -14.36 -14.41
CA GLN A 234 -3.45 -14.95 -13.95
C GLN A 234 -2.54 -13.92 -13.28
N ARG A 235 -2.78 -12.62 -13.49
CA ARG A 235 -1.97 -11.58 -12.87
C ARG A 235 -2.21 -11.53 -11.37
N ARG A 236 -1.10 -11.54 -10.62
CA ARG A 236 -1.09 -11.58 -9.15
C ARG A 236 -0.44 -10.37 -8.49
N LEU A 237 0.14 -9.43 -9.24
CA LEU A 237 0.78 -8.23 -8.69
C LEU A 237 0.28 -6.96 -9.36
N TYR A 238 -0.17 -6.02 -8.53
CA TYR A 238 -0.67 -4.70 -8.93
C TYR A 238 -0.08 -3.64 -8.00
N ARG A 239 0.70 -2.73 -8.57
CA ARG A 239 1.32 -1.60 -7.86
C ARG A 239 0.61 -0.32 -8.26
N MET A 240 -0.34 0.11 -7.44
CA MET A 240 -1.12 1.32 -7.66
C MET A 240 -0.25 2.56 -7.43
N THR A 241 -0.18 3.43 -8.43
CA THR A 241 0.53 4.72 -8.37
C THR A 241 -0.44 5.86 -8.63
N HIS A 242 -0.22 7.01 -7.99
CA HIS A 242 -1.07 8.18 -8.13
C HIS A 242 -0.32 9.35 -8.75
N TRP A 243 -1.05 10.23 -9.44
CA TRP A 243 -0.53 11.45 -10.02
C TRP A 243 0.27 12.26 -8.99
N ASN A 244 1.52 12.55 -9.34
CA ASN A 244 2.40 13.44 -8.58
C ASN A 244 2.66 13.01 -7.12
N ASP A 245 2.45 11.73 -6.80
CA ASP A 245 2.96 11.12 -5.58
C ASP A 245 4.49 10.95 -5.70
N VAL A 246 5.21 11.72 -4.88
CA VAL A 246 6.68 11.76 -4.93
C VAL A 246 7.32 10.52 -4.31
N PHE A 247 6.64 9.85 -3.37
CA PHE A 247 7.21 8.75 -2.60
C PHE A 247 7.36 7.50 -3.45
N VAL A 248 6.47 7.31 -4.43
CA VAL A 248 6.62 6.28 -5.46
C VAL A 248 7.97 6.40 -6.15
N GLY A 249 8.46 7.62 -6.37
CA GLY A 249 9.72 7.88 -7.03
C GLY A 249 10.96 7.80 -6.14
N LEU A 250 10.84 7.45 -4.86
CA LEU A 250 11.95 7.36 -3.92
C LEU A 250 12.21 5.90 -3.51
N PRO A 251 13.44 5.52 -3.16
CA PRO A 251 14.71 6.21 -3.41
C PRO A 251 15.00 6.46 -4.90
N ASN A 252 15.72 7.51 -5.26
CA ASN A 252 16.07 7.85 -6.65
C ASN A 252 17.57 7.90 -6.93
N TRP A 253 18.38 7.21 -6.14
CA TRP A 253 19.84 7.07 -6.29
C TRP A 253 20.22 5.58 -6.40
N ASP A 254 21.52 5.25 -6.45
CA ASP A 254 22.09 3.89 -6.32
C ASP A 254 21.43 2.77 -7.14
N GLY A 255 20.83 3.11 -8.29
CA GLY A 255 20.19 2.13 -9.18
C GLY A 255 18.90 1.53 -8.63
N TYR A 256 18.26 2.17 -7.65
CA TYR A 256 16.90 1.83 -7.24
C TYR A 256 15.94 1.98 -8.42
N THR A 257 15.09 0.99 -8.64
CA THR A 257 14.07 1.00 -9.69
C THR A 257 12.90 0.13 -9.29
N HIS A 258 11.73 0.40 -9.87
CA HIS A 258 10.57 -0.44 -9.70
C HIS A 258 10.61 -1.70 -10.57
N SER A 259 9.93 -2.74 -10.09
CA SER A 259 9.50 -3.89 -10.88
C SER A 259 8.27 -3.56 -11.73
N ASN A 260 7.94 -4.45 -12.67
CA ASN A 260 6.70 -4.42 -13.43
C ASN A 260 5.46 -4.44 -12.52
N GLY A 261 4.30 -4.09 -13.10
CA GLY A 261 3.01 -4.22 -12.43
C GLY A 261 2.34 -2.90 -12.07
N GLU A 262 2.83 -1.77 -12.57
CA GLU A 262 2.24 -0.46 -12.32
C GLU A 262 0.79 -0.38 -12.88
N VAL A 263 -0.10 0.16 -12.05
CA VAL A 263 -1.42 0.63 -12.45
C VAL A 263 -1.55 2.07 -11.97
N TYR A 264 -1.64 3.00 -12.92
CA TYR A 264 -1.52 4.41 -12.66
C TYR A 264 -2.89 5.10 -12.63
N ILE A 265 -3.08 5.93 -11.60
CA ILE A 265 -4.23 6.80 -11.41
C ILE A 265 -3.84 8.20 -11.87
N LYS A 266 -4.31 8.59 -13.05
CA LYS A 266 -4.13 9.92 -13.64
C LYS A 266 -5.24 10.88 -13.20
N GLY A 267 -5.47 10.99 -11.90
CA GLY A 267 -6.39 11.93 -11.28
C GLY A 267 -5.70 12.69 -10.15
N LYS A 268 -6.18 13.88 -9.78
CA LYS A 268 -5.64 14.65 -8.64
C LYS A 268 -6.33 14.33 -7.31
N TYR A 269 -7.56 13.84 -7.39
CA TYR A 269 -8.46 13.63 -6.27
C TYR A 269 -8.98 12.20 -6.29
N VAL A 270 -9.62 11.82 -5.18
CA VAL A 270 -10.30 10.53 -5.04
C VAL A 270 -11.44 10.39 -6.04
N ASN A 271 -11.95 9.17 -6.18
CA ASN A 271 -12.95 8.77 -7.16
C ASN A 271 -12.59 9.18 -8.60
N PRO A 272 -11.38 8.84 -9.09
CA PRO A 272 -11.00 9.12 -10.46
C PRO A 272 -11.93 8.39 -11.43
N PRO A 273 -12.30 8.99 -12.57
CA PRO A 273 -13.02 8.28 -13.62
C PRO A 273 -12.27 7.02 -14.07
N LEU A 274 -12.99 5.94 -14.41
CA LEU A 274 -12.39 4.67 -14.85
C LEU A 274 -11.35 4.86 -15.98
N LYS A 275 -11.62 5.77 -16.93
CA LYS A 275 -10.73 6.10 -18.05
C LYS A 275 -9.36 6.67 -17.63
N ASP A 276 -9.27 7.18 -16.41
CA ASP A 276 -8.06 7.78 -15.85
C ASP A 276 -7.27 6.77 -14.99
N VAL A 277 -7.70 5.50 -14.94
CA VAL A 277 -6.98 4.40 -14.30
C VAL A 277 -6.54 3.40 -15.36
N PHE A 278 -5.23 3.18 -15.50
CA PHE A 278 -4.69 2.31 -16.54
C PHE A 278 -3.43 1.55 -16.11
N SER A 279 -3.30 0.33 -16.60
CA SER A 279 -2.13 -0.53 -16.45
C SER A 279 -0.99 -0.05 -17.35
N CYS A 280 0.24 -0.24 -16.88
CA CYS A 280 1.45 0.30 -17.47
C CYS A 280 2.48 -0.80 -17.73
N ALA A 281 3.02 -0.84 -18.95
CA ALA A 281 4.10 -1.77 -19.29
C ALA A 281 5.43 -1.34 -18.67
N GLY A 282 6.16 -2.27 -18.06
CA GLY A 282 7.47 -2.03 -17.44
C GLY A 282 7.37 -1.47 -16.02
N GLY A 283 8.53 -1.34 -15.35
CA GLY A 283 8.59 -0.82 -13.99
C GLY A 283 8.63 0.71 -13.88
N GLU A 284 9.10 1.40 -14.91
CA GLU A 284 9.34 2.85 -14.91
C GLU A 284 8.78 3.49 -16.20
N ASN A 285 7.49 3.34 -16.47
CA ASN A 285 6.86 3.73 -17.73
C ASN A 285 6.70 5.26 -17.86
N SER A 286 7.21 5.84 -18.94
CA SER A 286 7.19 7.30 -19.20
C SER A 286 5.80 7.89 -19.53
N LYS A 287 4.75 7.06 -19.61
CA LYS A 287 3.35 7.49 -19.78
C LYS A 287 2.51 7.34 -18.50
N CYS A 288 3.11 6.87 -17.42
CA CYS A 288 2.46 6.60 -16.14
C CYS A 288 2.97 7.52 -15.04
N TYR A 289 3.36 7.05 -13.86
CA TYR A 289 3.83 7.96 -12.81
C TYR A 289 5.05 8.80 -13.25
N ARG A 290 5.86 8.30 -14.21
CA ARG A 290 7.01 9.03 -14.79
C ARG A 290 6.61 10.07 -15.86
N SER A 291 5.33 10.26 -16.18
CA SER A 291 4.92 11.07 -17.35
C SER A 291 5.07 12.57 -17.15
N GLU A 292 4.51 13.10 -16.07
CA GLU A 292 4.48 14.53 -15.80
C GLU A 292 4.62 14.75 -14.30
N PHE A 293 5.63 15.54 -13.92
CA PHE A 293 5.86 15.91 -12.53
C PHE A 293 5.64 17.41 -12.37
N ASN A 294 4.65 17.79 -11.58
CA ASN A 294 4.35 19.19 -11.31
C ASN A 294 5.04 19.61 -10.02
N LEU A 295 6.10 20.42 -10.17
CA LEU A 295 6.91 20.93 -9.07
C LEU A 295 6.12 21.82 -8.11
N LEU A 296 5.09 22.53 -8.57
CA LEU A 296 4.26 23.41 -7.73
C LEU A 296 3.19 22.62 -6.95
N ALA A 297 2.81 21.43 -7.42
CA ALA A 297 1.94 20.52 -6.69
C ALA A 297 2.66 19.80 -5.53
N GLN A 298 3.94 20.14 -5.27
CA GLN A 298 4.68 19.77 -4.06
C GLN A 298 4.17 20.48 -2.78
N ILE A 299 3.23 21.42 -2.88
CA ILE A 299 2.55 21.97 -1.69
C ILE A 299 1.61 20.93 -1.07
N ASN A 300 1.12 19.97 -1.87
CA ASN A 300 0.12 18.97 -1.45
C ASN A 300 0.69 17.54 -1.43
N LEU A 301 1.95 17.36 -1.00
CA LEU A 301 2.62 16.05 -0.97
C LEU A 301 1.80 14.99 -0.24
N LEU A 302 1.24 15.35 0.93
CA LEU A 302 0.42 14.46 1.73
C LEU A 302 -0.84 14.05 0.95
N GLN A 303 -1.59 15.00 0.40
CA GLN A 303 -2.79 14.69 -0.38
C GLN A 303 -2.49 13.72 -1.53
N ASN A 304 -1.44 13.99 -2.33
CA ASN A 304 -1.11 13.14 -3.48
C ASN A 304 -0.69 11.72 -3.04
N HIS A 305 -0.09 11.59 -1.86
CA HIS A 305 0.30 10.30 -1.31
C HIS A 305 -0.86 9.57 -0.61
N LEU A 306 -1.91 10.25 -0.17
CA LEU A 306 -3.06 9.59 0.48
C LEU A 306 -4.20 9.27 -0.49
N CYS A 307 -4.14 9.75 -1.73
CA CYS A 307 -5.23 9.68 -2.70
C CYS A 307 -5.08 8.47 -3.63
N TYR A 308 -5.79 7.38 -3.32
CA TYR A 308 -5.66 6.10 -4.04
C TYR A 308 -7.04 5.49 -4.28
N ILE A 309 -7.78 6.05 -5.25
CA ILE A 309 -9.22 5.80 -5.53
C ILE A 309 -10.13 6.31 -4.39
N ASP A 310 -9.83 5.98 -3.15
CA ASP A 310 -10.31 6.69 -1.97
C ASP A 310 -9.10 7.10 -1.12
N TYR A 311 -9.38 7.77 -0.02
CA TYR A 311 -8.39 8.27 0.90
C TYR A 311 -7.85 7.15 1.82
N ILE A 312 -6.53 7.00 1.86
CA ILE A 312 -5.81 6.09 2.77
C ILE A 312 -5.10 6.90 3.85
N GLY A 313 -5.00 6.39 5.09
CA GLY A 313 -4.27 7.02 6.20
C GLY A 313 -5.16 7.79 7.19
N PHE A 314 -6.46 7.90 6.91
CA PHE A 314 -7.37 8.79 7.63
C PHE A 314 -7.92 8.22 8.92
N CYS A 315 -7.96 6.90 9.05
CA CYS A 315 -8.43 6.30 10.30
C CYS A 315 -7.58 6.72 11.51
N ALA A 316 -6.31 7.03 11.28
CA ALA A 316 -5.38 7.49 12.28
C ALA A 316 -5.49 9.00 12.60
N LEU A 317 -6.06 9.79 11.69
CA LEU A 317 -6.09 11.27 11.78
C LEU A 317 -7.46 11.83 12.17
N ASN A 318 -8.51 11.01 12.20
CA ASN A 318 -9.90 11.42 12.49
C ASN A 318 -10.39 12.64 11.68
N VAL A 319 -9.76 12.91 10.52
CA VAL A 319 -10.20 13.96 9.60
C VAL A 319 -11.39 13.39 8.84
N GLY A 320 -12.59 13.83 9.21
CA GLY A 320 -13.80 13.49 8.48
C GLY A 320 -13.69 13.95 7.02
N ARG A 321 -14.26 13.18 6.10
CA ARG A 321 -14.33 13.45 4.65
C ARG A 321 -14.66 14.91 4.26
N ARG A 322 -15.26 15.70 5.15
CA ARG A 322 -15.70 17.09 4.91
C ARG A 322 -14.59 18.14 4.90
N GLU A 323 -13.59 18.03 5.77
CA GLU A 323 -12.54 19.07 5.89
C GLU A 323 -11.62 19.15 4.66
N LEU A 324 -11.57 18.08 3.85
CA LEU A 324 -10.70 17.98 2.67
C LEU A 324 -11.43 18.02 1.33
N ASN A 325 -12.76 17.85 1.33
CA ASN A 325 -13.56 17.87 0.11
C ASN A 325 -14.14 19.26 -0.23
N ASP A 326 -13.74 20.32 0.49
CA ASP A 326 -14.28 21.67 0.31
C ASP A 326 -15.84 21.67 0.36
N LEU A 327 -16.40 20.75 1.16
CA LEU A 327 -17.86 20.58 1.27
C LEU A 327 -18.45 21.71 2.11
N PRO A 328 -19.70 22.13 1.87
CA PRO A 328 -20.30 23.29 2.53
C PRO A 328 -20.21 23.20 4.05
N GLN A 329 -19.71 24.25 4.69
CA GLN A 329 -19.66 24.37 6.14
C GLN A 329 -21.01 24.86 6.68
N TYR A 330 -21.51 24.22 7.73
CA TYR A 330 -22.69 24.72 8.44
C TYR A 330 -22.33 25.95 9.28
N ASN A 331 -23.07 27.05 9.12
CA ASN A 331 -22.89 28.25 9.94
C ASN A 331 -23.77 28.17 11.19
N GLY A 332 -23.14 28.11 12.37
CA GLY A 332 -23.81 28.14 13.67
C GLY A 332 -22.84 28.37 14.83
N PRO A 333 -23.32 28.73 16.03
CA PRO A 333 -22.47 29.15 17.16
C PRO A 333 -21.73 28.00 17.89
N TYR A 334 -21.69 26.79 17.33
CA TYR A 334 -21.14 25.61 17.99
C TYR A 334 -19.88 25.09 17.28
N LYS A 335 -18.80 24.88 18.03
CA LYS A 335 -17.61 24.14 17.57
C LYS A 335 -17.90 22.64 17.66
N TYR A 336 -17.51 21.89 16.61
CA TYR A 336 -17.72 20.45 16.51
C TYR A 336 -17.00 19.69 17.64
N GLU A 337 -17.77 19.08 18.54
CA GLU A 337 -17.35 17.95 19.36
C GLU A 337 -18.37 16.83 19.16
N GLN A 338 -17.92 15.70 18.60
CA GLN A 338 -18.57 14.37 18.57
C GLN A 338 -20.10 14.31 18.38
N THR A 339 -20.63 14.73 17.22
CA THR A 339 -22.04 14.49 16.85
C THR A 339 -22.17 13.94 15.43
N THR A 340 -23.14 13.03 15.24
CA THR A 340 -23.42 12.33 13.96
C THR A 340 -24.35 13.14 13.05
N GLU A 341 -24.35 12.86 11.74
CA GLU A 341 -25.15 13.59 10.74
C GLU A 341 -26.67 13.51 10.99
N GLU A 342 -27.15 12.39 11.55
CA GLU A 342 -28.55 12.19 11.94
C GLU A 342 -28.97 13.11 13.09
N GLN A 343 -28.04 13.47 13.98
CA GLN A 343 -28.29 14.39 15.10
C GLN A 343 -28.40 15.84 14.63
N PHE A 344 -27.62 16.24 13.62
CA PHE A 344 -27.70 17.60 13.03
C PHE A 344 -29.02 17.85 12.28
N ILE A 345 -29.54 16.83 11.59
CA ILE A 345 -30.85 16.91 10.93
C ILE A 345 -31.97 17.01 11.98
N ALA A 346 -31.87 16.25 13.09
CA ALA A 346 -32.84 16.31 14.18
C ALA A 346 -32.84 17.67 14.92
N GLU A 347 -31.72 18.41 14.88
CA GLU A 347 -31.58 19.76 15.45
C GLU A 347 -31.98 20.89 14.49
N GLY A 348 -32.45 20.58 13.27
CA GLY A 348 -33.01 21.54 12.33
C GLY A 348 -31.98 22.37 11.56
N LEU A 349 -30.74 21.90 11.46
CA LEU A 349 -29.69 22.56 10.69
C LEU A 349 -29.70 22.08 9.22
N GLU A 350 -30.05 22.97 8.30
CA GLU A 350 -30.06 22.68 6.85
C GLU A 350 -28.67 22.86 6.22
N LEU A 351 -28.34 22.00 5.25
CA LEU A 351 -27.17 22.13 4.41
C LEU A 351 -27.27 23.43 3.60
N SER A 352 -26.28 24.32 3.70
CA SER A 352 -26.15 25.40 2.73
C SER A 352 -25.68 24.80 1.40
N ASN A 353 -26.36 25.15 0.30
CA ASN A 353 -25.94 24.78 -1.06
C ASN A 353 -24.49 25.18 -1.37
#